data_AF-A0A955C7Y7-F1
#
_entry.id   AF-A0A955C7Y7-F1
#
_cell.length_a   1.000
_cell.length_b   1.000
_cell.length_c   1.000
_cell.angle_alpha   90.00
_cell.angle_beta   90.00
_cell.angle_gamma   90.00
#
_symmetry.space_group_name_H-M   'P 1'
#
loop_
_entity.id
_entity.type
_entity.pdbx_description
1 polymer ?
#
loop_
_entity_poly.entity_id
_entity_poly.type
_entity_poly.pdbx_seq_one_letter_code
_entity_poly.pdbx_strand_id
1 'polypeptide(L)'
;MSRKQPHRPDANDADIQRDIRSHRKFNVAEAIGRMGGADLLKGASPVTLKRQAEFEIAQYLESQPIVLGDSLANVLTRHVIESTFILERGYEQPIVALKFIIDQLLRSEESLKEFVREIDAEWGRINQERPYFERPGQPPSPADPYTIESVRAALSKLKEALSVCGG
;
A
#
# COMPACT_ATOMS: atom_id res chain seq x y z
N MET A 1 -32.27 24.75 52.69
CA MET A 1 -30.89 24.23 52.69
C MET A 1 -30.90 22.86 52.00
N SER A 2 -30.51 22.80 50.73
CA SER A 2 -30.65 21.60 49.88
C SER A 2 -29.39 20.72 49.88
N ARG A 3 -29.64 19.41 49.93
CA ARG A 3 -28.68 18.29 49.94
C ARG A 3 -27.73 18.31 48.74
N LYS A 4 -26.43 18.06 48.99
CA LYS A 4 -25.45 17.59 47.99
C LYS A 4 -25.75 16.13 47.65
N GLN A 5 -25.96 15.81 46.37
CA GLN A 5 -25.92 14.43 45.85
C GLN A 5 -24.47 14.05 45.49
N PRO A 6 -24.06 12.77 45.66
CA PRO A 6 -22.74 12.30 45.25
C PRO A 6 -22.69 11.94 43.76
N HIS A 7 -21.57 12.29 43.12
CA HIS A 7 -21.22 12.01 41.73
C HIS A 7 -21.16 10.49 41.49
N ARG A 8 -21.91 9.99 40.50
CA ARG A 8 -21.76 8.61 39.99
C ARG A 8 -20.56 8.56 39.04
N PRO A 9 -19.75 7.49 39.03
CA PRO A 9 -18.73 7.29 38.01
C PRO A 9 -19.40 6.94 36.67
N ASP A 10 -19.02 7.66 35.62
CA ASP A 10 -19.53 7.50 34.27
C ASP A 10 -19.16 6.13 33.68
N ALA A 11 -20.15 5.48 33.06
CA ALA A 11 -20.02 4.16 32.43
C ALA A 11 -19.10 4.12 31.20
N ASN A 12 -18.48 5.25 30.84
CA ASN A 12 -17.69 5.41 29.61
C ASN A 12 -16.26 4.87 29.74
N ASP A 13 -15.71 4.82 30.96
CA ASP A 13 -14.32 4.36 31.18
C ASP A 13 -14.20 2.82 31.10
N ALA A 14 -15.29 2.10 31.32
CA ALA A 14 -15.30 0.64 31.27
C ALA A 14 -15.24 0.08 29.84
N ASP A 15 -15.79 0.81 28.87
CA ASP A 15 -15.79 0.39 27.46
C ASP A 15 -14.42 0.63 26.79
N ILE A 16 -13.69 1.67 27.21
CA ILE A 16 -12.34 1.98 26.69
C ILE A 16 -11.32 0.90 27.11
N GLN A 17 -11.44 0.33 28.31
CA GLN A 17 -10.50 -0.68 28.80
C GLN A 17 -10.72 -2.07 28.21
N ARG A 18 -11.89 -2.34 27.60
CA ARG A 18 -12.21 -3.65 27.01
C ARG A 18 -11.63 -3.81 25.60
N ASP A 19 -11.47 -2.71 24.87
CA ASP A 19 -10.94 -2.70 23.49
C ASP A 19 -9.45 -3.06 23.42
N ILE A 20 -8.66 -2.79 24.48
CA ILE A 20 -7.21 -3.03 24.51
C ILE A 20 -6.87 -4.54 24.56
N ARG A 21 -7.82 -5.41 24.94
CA ARG A 21 -7.60 -6.86 25.04
C ARG A 21 -8.03 -7.67 23.82
N SER A 22 -8.52 -7.03 22.76
CA SER A 22 -8.79 -7.71 21.50
C SER A 22 -7.82 -7.25 20.43
N HIS A 23 -7.09 -8.18 19.82
CA HIS A 23 -6.20 -7.96 18.67
C HIS A 23 -6.98 -7.52 17.40
N ARG A 24 -7.80 -6.47 17.48
CA ARG A 24 -8.39 -5.85 16.30
C ARG A 24 -7.29 -5.08 15.58
N LYS A 25 -7.04 -5.47 14.33
CA LYS A 25 -6.29 -4.67 13.36
C LYS A 25 -7.00 -3.33 13.27
N PHE A 26 -6.38 -2.27 13.80
CA PHE A 26 -6.92 -0.93 13.74
C PHE A 26 -7.10 -0.56 12.26
N ASN A 27 -8.35 -0.45 11.82
CA ASN A 27 -8.69 0.00 10.49
C ASN A 27 -8.54 1.53 10.47
N VAL A 28 -7.80 2.06 9.49
CA VAL A 28 -7.58 3.50 9.28
C VAL A 28 -8.90 4.27 9.23
N ALA A 29 -9.99 3.65 8.75
CA ALA A 29 -11.33 4.22 8.79
C ALA A 29 -11.83 4.50 10.22
N GLU A 30 -11.49 3.65 11.20
CA GLU A 30 -11.87 3.82 12.60
C GLU A 30 -11.01 4.88 13.30
N ALA A 31 -9.71 4.93 12.99
CA ALA A 31 -8.79 5.94 13.54
C ALA A 31 -9.16 7.37 13.08
N ILE A 32 -9.59 7.53 11.83
CA ILE A 32 -10.07 8.81 11.29
C ILE A 32 -11.45 9.15 11.88
N GLY A 33 -12.33 8.17 12.04
CA GLY A 33 -13.64 8.35 12.67
C GLY A 33 -13.56 8.83 14.13
N ARG A 34 -12.58 8.34 14.91
CA ARG A 34 -12.40 8.73 16.32
C ARG A 34 -11.78 10.13 16.50
N MET A 35 -10.96 10.62 15.57
CA MET A 35 -10.46 12.01 15.62
C MET A 35 -11.54 13.05 15.27
N GLY A 36 -12.60 12.64 14.57
CA GLY A 36 -13.62 13.54 14.06
C GLY A 36 -14.67 14.01 15.05
N GLY A 37 -14.86 13.36 16.21
CA GLY A 37 -15.93 13.71 17.14
C GLY A 37 -17.35 13.51 16.57
N ALA A 38 -18.31 13.21 17.43
CA ALA A 38 -19.67 12.82 17.04
C ALA A 38 -20.52 13.91 16.34
N ASP A 39 -19.96 15.10 16.07
CA ASP A 39 -20.71 16.28 15.60
C ASP A 39 -20.12 17.00 14.37
N LEU A 40 -19.16 16.38 13.68
CA LEU A 40 -18.44 16.96 12.52
C LEU A 40 -18.81 16.31 11.17
N LEU A 41 -19.93 15.57 11.12
CA LEU A 41 -20.44 14.92 9.90
C LEU A 41 -21.28 15.88 9.03
N LYS A 42 -20.71 17.02 8.66
CA LYS A 42 -21.20 17.87 7.55
C LYS A 42 -20.03 18.38 6.72
N GLY A 43 -19.44 17.51 5.90
CA GLY A 43 -18.61 17.98 4.77
C GLY A 43 -17.39 17.13 4.38
N ALA A 44 -16.93 16.20 5.20
CA ALA A 44 -15.84 15.30 4.79
C ALA A 44 -16.42 14.11 4.02
N SER A 45 -16.30 14.14 2.69
CA SER A 45 -16.67 13.01 1.84
C SER A 45 -15.87 11.77 2.27
N PRO A 46 -16.50 10.60 2.48
CA PRO A 46 -15.78 9.37 2.78
C PRO A 46 -14.68 9.12 1.74
N VAL A 47 -13.47 8.78 2.19
CA VAL A 47 -12.39 8.36 1.28
C VAL A 47 -12.89 7.16 0.48
N THR A 48 -12.81 7.23 -0.85
CA THR A 48 -13.29 6.14 -1.72
C THR A 48 -12.52 4.84 -1.48
N LEU A 49 -13.13 3.67 -1.67
CA LEU A 49 -12.46 2.37 -1.50
C LEU A 49 -11.18 2.26 -2.35
N LYS A 50 -11.20 2.82 -3.57
CA LYS A 50 -10.01 2.95 -4.41
C LYS A 50 -8.87 3.69 -3.70
N ARG A 51 -9.17 4.84 -3.09
CA ARG A 51 -8.15 5.65 -2.41
C ARG A 51 -7.68 5.00 -1.11
N GLN A 52 -8.54 4.24 -0.43
CA GLN A 52 -8.14 3.42 0.71
C GLN A 52 -7.16 2.32 0.26
N ALA A 53 -7.46 1.62 -0.83
CA ALA A 53 -6.57 0.60 -1.40
C ALA A 53 -5.22 1.18 -1.84
N GLU A 54 -5.22 2.35 -2.51
CA GLU A 54 -3.98 3.06 -2.87
C GLU A 54 -3.11 3.33 -1.63
N PHE A 55 -3.73 3.83 -0.56
CA PHE A 55 -3.03 4.15 0.68
C PHE A 55 -2.52 2.89 1.38
N GLU A 56 -3.31 1.82 1.45
CA GLU A 56 -2.91 0.56 2.06
C GLU A 56 -1.73 -0.08 1.32
N ILE A 57 -1.72 -0.03 -0.02
CA ILE A 57 -0.59 -0.51 -0.83
C ILE A 57 0.64 0.35 -0.57
N ALA A 58 0.53 1.67 -0.67
CA ALA A 58 1.66 2.58 -0.46
C ALA A 58 2.27 2.39 0.93
N GLN A 59 1.45 2.37 1.98
CA GLN A 59 1.89 2.14 3.35
C GLN A 59 2.55 0.76 3.51
N TYR A 60 1.99 -0.28 2.89
CA TYR A 60 2.60 -1.60 2.92
C TYR A 60 3.97 -1.60 2.26
N LEU A 61 4.12 -1.02 1.07
CA LEU A 61 5.39 -0.94 0.34
C LEU A 61 6.45 -0.14 1.12
N GLU A 62 6.06 0.99 1.73
CA GLU A 62 6.94 1.80 2.59
C GLU A 62 7.40 1.06 3.85
N SER A 63 6.56 0.18 4.40
CA SER A 63 6.88 -0.59 5.60
C SER A 63 7.84 -1.76 5.35
N GLN A 64 8.14 -2.09 4.08
CA GLN A 64 9.01 -3.21 3.77
C GLN A 64 10.48 -2.85 4.04
N PRO A 65 11.30 -3.82 4.52
CA PRO A 65 12.74 -3.61 4.71
C PRO A 65 13.51 -3.51 3.38
N ILE A 66 12.81 -3.54 2.24
CA ILE A 66 13.37 -3.53 0.89
C ILE A 66 13.29 -2.10 0.37
N VAL A 67 14.41 -1.56 -0.09
CA VAL A 67 14.41 -0.27 -0.79
C VAL A 67 13.83 -0.48 -2.18
N LEU A 68 12.55 -0.18 -2.35
CA LEU A 68 11.89 -0.28 -3.65
C LEU A 68 12.18 0.94 -4.54
N GLY A 69 12.46 2.11 -3.96
CA GLY A 69 12.59 3.34 -4.73
C GLY A 69 11.24 3.82 -5.28
N ASP A 70 11.08 5.14 -5.38
CA ASP A 70 9.76 5.77 -5.61
C ASP A 70 9.15 5.35 -6.95
N SER A 71 9.97 5.21 -8.00
CA SER A 71 9.51 4.85 -9.34
C SER A 71 8.91 3.44 -9.36
N LEU A 72 9.60 2.44 -8.80
CA LEU A 72 9.09 1.07 -8.70
C LEU A 72 7.81 1.02 -7.86
N ALA A 73 7.78 1.69 -6.71
CA ALA A 73 6.61 1.70 -5.82
C ALA A 73 5.38 2.33 -6.51
N ASN A 74 5.58 3.44 -7.23
CA ASN A 74 4.52 4.14 -7.95
C ASN A 74 3.96 3.30 -9.11
N VAL A 75 4.84 2.73 -9.95
CA VAL A 75 4.40 1.90 -11.09
C VAL A 75 3.70 0.63 -10.57
N LEU A 76 4.22 -0.02 -9.53
CA LEU A 76 3.58 -1.18 -8.93
C LEU A 76 2.21 -0.87 -8.35
N THR A 77 2.07 0.23 -7.60
CA THR A 77 0.79 0.67 -7.04
C THR A 77 -0.22 0.92 -8.16
N ARG A 78 0.19 1.59 -9.24
CA ARG A 78 -0.67 1.83 -10.40
C ARG A 78 -1.13 0.53 -11.05
N HIS A 79 -0.22 -0.42 -11.29
CA HIS A 79 -0.56 -1.75 -11.84
C HIS A 79 -1.60 -2.49 -10.99
N VAL A 80 -1.49 -2.40 -9.66
CA VAL A 80 -2.48 -3.04 -8.78
C VAL A 80 -3.85 -2.36 -8.89
N ILE A 81 -3.88 -1.03 -8.80
CA ILE A 81 -5.11 -0.24 -8.77
C ILE A 81 -5.86 -0.27 -10.10
N GLU A 82 -5.14 -0.41 -11.21
CA GLU A 82 -5.70 -0.47 -12.56
C GLU A 82 -5.97 -1.92 -13.01
N SER A 83 -5.58 -2.92 -12.21
CA SER A 83 -5.80 -4.32 -12.54
C SER A 83 -7.28 -4.69 -12.56
N THR A 84 -7.67 -5.56 -13.51
CA THR A 84 -9.03 -6.13 -13.52
C THR A 84 -9.34 -6.87 -12.22
N PHE A 85 -8.34 -7.50 -11.60
CA PHE A 85 -8.50 -8.23 -10.34
C PHE A 85 -9.07 -7.34 -9.22
N ILE A 86 -8.52 -6.15 -9.00
CA ILE A 86 -8.99 -5.28 -7.93
C ILE A 86 -10.33 -4.60 -8.28
N LEU A 87 -10.55 -4.32 -9.57
CA LEU A 87 -11.80 -3.74 -10.09
C LEU A 87 -12.98 -4.69 -9.92
N GLU A 88 -12.79 -5.98 -10.20
CA GLU A 88 -13.81 -7.02 -10.03
C GLU A 88 -14.11 -7.32 -8.55
N ARG A 89 -13.12 -7.14 -7.67
CA ARG A 89 -13.20 -7.47 -6.24
C ARG A 89 -13.54 -6.27 -5.33
N GLY A 90 -13.68 -5.07 -5.89
CA GLY A 90 -14.14 -3.90 -5.16
C GLY A 90 -13.13 -3.24 -4.22
N TYR A 91 -11.82 -3.38 -4.47
CA TYR A 91 -10.73 -2.75 -3.68
C TYR A 91 -10.60 -3.17 -2.21
N GLU A 92 -11.36 -4.16 -1.74
CA GLU A 92 -11.33 -4.59 -0.33
C GLU A 92 -10.12 -5.47 0.05
N GLN A 93 -9.40 -5.99 -0.94
CA GLN A 93 -8.26 -6.90 -0.73
C GLN A 93 -7.00 -6.44 -1.49
N PRO A 94 -6.51 -5.21 -1.23
CA PRO A 94 -5.44 -4.61 -2.03
C PRO A 94 -4.10 -5.36 -1.88
N ILE A 95 -3.80 -5.92 -0.71
CA ILE A 95 -2.57 -6.71 -0.48
C ILE A 95 -2.61 -8.05 -1.22
N VAL A 96 -3.79 -8.66 -1.34
CA VAL A 96 -3.98 -9.88 -2.14
C VAL A 96 -3.81 -9.56 -3.63
N ALA A 97 -4.37 -8.44 -4.09
CA ALA A 97 -4.20 -7.95 -5.46
C ALA A 97 -2.71 -7.65 -5.76
N LEU A 98 -2.00 -7.02 -4.83
CA LEU A 98 -0.56 -6.78 -4.94
C LEU A 98 0.22 -8.07 -5.14
N LYS A 99 -0.04 -9.09 -4.31
CA LYS A 99 0.59 -10.41 -4.47
C LYS A 99 0.30 -11.03 -5.84
N PHE A 100 -0.96 -11.01 -6.26
CA PHE A 100 -1.37 -11.53 -7.56
C PHE A 100 -0.64 -10.84 -8.73
N ILE A 101 -0.52 -9.51 -8.69
CA ILE A 101 0.18 -8.74 -9.72
C ILE A 101 1.68 -9.06 -9.73
N ILE A 102 2.32 -9.14 -8.57
CA ILE A 102 3.73 -9.54 -8.48
C ILE A 102 3.94 -10.95 -9.07
N ASP A 103 3.05 -11.89 -8.76
CA ASP A 103 3.10 -13.24 -9.33
C ASP A 103 2.99 -13.23 -10.86
N GLN A 104 2.10 -12.39 -11.41
CA GLN A 104 1.91 -12.26 -12.85
C GLN A 104 3.13 -11.61 -13.53
N LEU A 105 3.71 -10.58 -12.94
CA LEU A 105 4.92 -9.92 -13.44
C LEU A 105 6.12 -10.87 -13.45
N LEU A 106 6.28 -11.68 -12.40
CA LEU A 106 7.39 -12.64 -12.30
C LEU A 106 7.20 -13.90 -13.17
N ARG A 107 5.99 -14.14 -13.68
CA ARG A 107 5.65 -15.35 -14.46
C ARG A 107 6.34 -15.41 -15.81
N SER A 108 6.60 -14.26 -16.44
CA SER A 108 7.27 -14.21 -17.75
C SER A 108 8.32 -13.12 -17.78
N GLU A 109 9.43 -13.40 -18.49
CA GLU A 109 10.49 -12.42 -18.65
C GLU A 109 10.04 -11.20 -19.47
N GLU A 110 9.16 -11.41 -20.45
CA GLU A 110 8.61 -10.32 -21.27
C GLU A 110 7.72 -9.37 -20.45
N SER A 111 6.87 -9.91 -19.56
CA SER A 111 6.09 -9.08 -18.62
C SER A 111 7.00 -8.26 -17.71
N LEU A 112 8.07 -8.88 -17.19
CA LEU A 112 9.02 -8.17 -16.34
C LEU A 112 9.78 -7.08 -17.11
N LYS A 113 10.21 -7.35 -18.35
CA LYS A 113 10.89 -6.36 -19.20
C LYS A 113 10.02 -5.14 -19.48
N GLU A 114 8.75 -5.36 -19.79
CA GLU A 114 7.83 -4.25 -20.04
C GLU A 114 7.59 -3.44 -18.76
N PHE A 115 7.44 -4.12 -17.63
CA PHE A 115 7.30 -3.46 -16.34
C PHE A 115 8.55 -2.63 -15.97
N VAL A 116 9.75 -3.14 -16.22
CA VAL A 116 11.01 -2.40 -16.04
C VAL A 116 11.06 -1.15 -16.91
N ARG A 117 10.63 -1.25 -18.18
CA ARG A 117 10.53 -0.07 -19.06
C ARG A 117 9.60 0.99 -18.53
N GLU A 118 8.46 0.60 -17.95
CA GLU A 118 7.56 1.56 -17.30
C GLU A 118 8.21 2.23 -16.08
N ILE A 119 8.98 1.48 -15.30
CA ILE A 119 9.72 2.01 -14.15
C ILE A 119 10.79 3.00 -14.60
N ASP A 120 11.56 2.67 -15.63
CA ASP A 120 12.58 3.55 -16.21
C ASP A 120 11.96 4.84 -16.74
N ALA A 121 10.81 4.73 -17.42
CA ALA A 121 10.08 5.89 -17.91
C ALA A 121 9.59 6.77 -16.75
N GLU A 122 9.08 6.16 -15.68
CA GLU A 122 8.65 6.87 -14.48
C GLU A 122 9.83 7.51 -13.75
N TRP A 123 10.97 6.83 -13.66
CA TRP A 123 12.20 7.35 -13.08
C TRP A 123 12.72 8.56 -13.85
N GLY A 124 12.79 8.48 -15.19
CA GLY A 124 13.20 9.60 -16.02
C GLY A 124 12.24 10.78 -15.90
N ARG A 125 10.94 10.52 -15.77
CA ARG A 125 9.92 11.56 -15.53
C ARG A 125 10.10 12.26 -14.18
N ILE A 126 10.32 11.50 -13.10
CA ILE A 126 10.50 12.04 -11.74
C ILE A 126 11.80 12.83 -11.64
N ASN A 127 12.90 12.31 -12.20
CA ASN A 127 14.22 12.91 -12.08
C ASN A 127 14.54 13.93 -13.19
N GLN A 128 13.64 14.10 -14.17
CA GLN A 128 13.85 14.92 -15.37
C GLN A 128 15.10 14.50 -16.17
N GLU A 129 15.36 13.19 -16.19
CA GLU A 129 16.49 12.57 -16.86
C GLU A 129 16.03 11.62 -17.97
N ARG A 130 16.96 11.19 -18.83
CA ARG A 130 16.68 10.20 -19.86
C ARG A 130 16.54 8.82 -19.21
N PRO A 131 15.44 8.07 -19.47
CA PRO A 131 15.27 6.69 -19.01
C PRO A 131 16.41 5.76 -19.46
N TYR A 132 16.77 4.81 -18.60
CA TYR A 132 17.85 3.84 -18.84
C TYR A 132 17.35 2.51 -19.42
N PHE A 133 16.61 2.55 -20.53
CA PHE A 133 16.08 1.31 -21.12
C PHE A 133 17.17 0.29 -21.47
N GLU A 134 17.06 -0.91 -20.88
CA GLU A 134 17.91 -2.05 -21.23
C GLU A 134 17.74 -2.48 -22.70
N ARG A 135 18.86 -2.93 -23.29
CA ARG A 135 18.93 -3.35 -24.69
C ARG A 135 19.38 -4.81 -24.79
N PRO A 136 18.73 -5.62 -25.65
CA PRO A 136 19.15 -7.00 -25.85
C PRO A 136 20.63 -7.11 -26.25
N GLY A 137 21.38 -7.96 -25.54
CA GLY A 137 22.79 -8.22 -25.83
C GLY A 137 23.77 -7.13 -25.37
N GLN A 138 23.31 -6.10 -24.66
CA GLN A 138 24.17 -5.10 -24.02
C GLN A 138 24.06 -5.23 -22.49
N PRO A 139 25.16 -5.00 -21.75
CA PRO A 139 25.07 -4.93 -20.30
C PRO A 139 24.20 -3.73 -19.88
N PRO A 140 23.48 -3.82 -18.74
CA PRO A 140 22.75 -2.70 -18.18
C PRO A 140 23.66 -1.50 -17.89
N SER A 141 23.09 -0.30 -17.87
CA SER A 141 23.84 0.91 -17.51
C SER A 141 24.23 0.85 -16.03
N PRO A 142 25.48 1.17 -15.65
CA PRO A 142 25.88 1.19 -14.24
C PRO A 142 25.18 2.30 -13.44
N ALA A 143 24.60 3.28 -14.13
CA ALA A 143 23.80 4.35 -13.52
C ALA A 143 22.31 4.02 -13.45
N ASP A 144 21.88 2.86 -13.95
CA ASP A 144 20.49 2.43 -13.92
C ASP A 144 20.14 1.81 -12.55
N PRO A 145 19.24 2.43 -11.77
CA PRO A 145 18.77 1.84 -10.52
C PRO A 145 17.83 0.64 -10.71
N TYR A 146 17.20 0.49 -11.89
CA TYR A 146 16.09 -0.43 -12.12
C TYR A 146 16.34 -1.45 -13.24
N THR A 147 17.50 -2.09 -13.23
CA THR A 147 17.76 -3.25 -14.10
C THR A 147 16.72 -4.37 -13.93
N ILE A 148 16.54 -5.21 -14.96
CA ILE A 148 15.67 -6.39 -14.93
C ILE A 148 16.02 -7.30 -13.74
N GLU A 149 17.32 -7.49 -13.48
CA GLU A 149 17.79 -8.32 -12.37
C GLU A 149 17.45 -7.70 -11.00
N SER A 150 17.72 -6.40 -10.81
CA SER A 150 17.43 -5.71 -9.56
C SER A 150 15.92 -5.67 -9.27
N VAL A 151 15.10 -5.39 -10.27
CA VAL A 151 13.63 -5.38 -10.15
C VAL A 151 13.11 -6.79 -9.87
N ARG A 152 13.62 -7.84 -10.54
CA ARG A 152 13.24 -9.23 -10.24
C ARG A 152 13.53 -9.58 -8.79
N ALA A 153 14.71 -9.23 -8.30
CA ALA A 153 15.12 -9.51 -6.92
C ALA A 153 14.24 -8.76 -5.92
N ALA A 154 13.92 -7.49 -6.19
CA ALA A 154 13.04 -6.68 -5.36
C ALA A 154 11.62 -7.27 -5.27
N LEU A 155 11.02 -7.60 -6.41
CA LEU A 155 9.68 -8.22 -6.48
C LEU A 155 9.64 -9.60 -5.83
N SER A 156 10.71 -10.40 -5.97
CA SER A 156 10.78 -11.73 -5.35
C SER A 156 10.83 -11.63 -3.82
N LYS A 157 11.66 -10.72 -3.28
CA LYS A 157 11.71 -10.45 -1.83
C LYS A 157 10.37 -9.91 -1.31
N LEU A 158 9.72 -9.03 -2.07
CA LEU A 158 8.41 -8.49 -1.71
C LEU A 158 7.34 -9.59 -1.66
N LYS A 159 7.34 -10.52 -2.61
CA LYS A 159 6.48 -11.71 -2.62
C LYS A 159 6.70 -12.61 -1.41
N GLU A 160 7.95 -12.80 -1.00
CA GLU A 160 8.29 -13.55 0.21
C GLU A 160 7.71 -12.87 1.46
N ALA A 161 7.90 -11.56 1.61
CA ALA A 161 7.33 -10.79 2.72
C ALA A 161 5.80 -10.87 2.77
N LEU A 162 5.13 -10.78 1.62
CA LEU A 162 3.67 -10.96 1.49
C LEU A 162 3.19 -12.35 1.91
N SER A 163 4.05 -13.36 1.84
CA SER A 163 3.71 -14.73 2.25
C SER A 163 3.86 -14.95 3.75
N VAL A 164 4.64 -14.12 4.45
CA VAL A 164 4.82 -14.18 5.91
C VAL A 164 3.71 -13.42 6.65
N CYS A 165 3.18 -12.33 6.07
CA CYS A 165 2.11 -11.52 6.67
C CYS A 165 0.69 -12.05 6.40
N GLY A 166 0.53 -13.08 5.55
CA GLY A 166 -0.76 -13.60 5.10
C GLY A 166 -1.22 -14.91 5.76
N GLY A 167 -0.61 -15.30 6.89
CA GLY A 167 -0.97 -16.48 7.69
C GLY A 167 -1.84 -16.15 8.90
#